data_AF-A0A379QHS6-F1
#
_entry.id   AF-A0A379QHS6-F1
#
_cell.length_a   1.000
_cell.length_b   1.000
_cell.length_c   1.000
_cell.angle_alpha   90.00
_cell.angle_beta   90.00
_cell.angle_gamma   90.00
#
_symmetry.space_group_name_H-M   'P 1'
#
loop_
_entity.id
_entity.type
_entity.pdbx_description
1 polymer ?
#
loop_
_entity_poly.entity_id
_entity_poly.type
_entity_poly.pdbx_seq_one_letter_code
_entity_poly.pdbx_strand_id
1 'polypeptide(L)'
;MRKAGEAGMELGDQVFNVGWFGLMRKSKYPEVMNEYPLRAFFRRLSRECKFTITPHRFRHTVATHMMKLPERNLYAVKKLLGHVSITSTLEYIDESVDSLRDIIEMELM
;
A
#
# COMPACT_ATOMS: atom_id res chain seq x y z
N MET A 1 -6.81 10.87 -10.38
CA MET A 1 -7.21 10.62 -11.78
C MET A 1 -7.49 11.90 -12.56
N ARG A 2 -8.29 12.85 -12.06
CA ARG A 2 -8.61 14.10 -12.80
C ARG A 2 -7.39 14.82 -13.40
N LYS A 3 -6.35 15.09 -12.59
CA LYS A 3 -5.11 15.73 -13.04
C LYS A 3 -4.28 14.92 -14.06
N ALA A 4 -4.40 13.59 -14.04
CA ALA A 4 -3.70 12.71 -14.99
C ALA A 4 -4.43 12.65 -16.34
N GLY A 5 -5.77 12.68 -16.33
CA GLY A 5 -6.57 12.82 -17.55
C GLY A 5 -6.34 14.18 -18.24
N GLU A 6 -6.23 15.26 -17.46
CA GLU A 6 -5.83 16.59 -17.96
C GLU A 6 -4.41 16.58 -18.59
N ALA A 7 -3.56 15.62 -18.23
CA ALA A 7 -2.19 15.45 -18.74
C ALA A 7 -2.11 14.56 -20.00
N GLY A 8 -3.24 14.02 -20.48
CA GLY A 8 -3.33 13.14 -21.64
C GLY A 8 -3.10 11.65 -21.33
N MET A 9 -3.35 11.19 -20.10
CA MET A 9 -3.25 9.76 -19.76
C MET A 9 -4.37 8.96 -20.42
N GLU A 10 -4.02 7.93 -21.19
CA GLU A 10 -4.94 7.00 -21.86
C GLU A 10 -5.21 5.73 -21.04
N LEU A 11 -6.18 4.92 -21.47
CA LEU A 11 -6.58 3.70 -20.74
C LEU A 11 -5.47 2.63 -20.68
N GLY A 12 -4.53 2.65 -21.62
CA GLY A 12 -3.38 1.74 -21.67
C GLY A 12 -2.18 2.20 -20.85
N ASP A 13 -2.21 3.43 -20.34
CA ASP A 13 -1.07 4.00 -19.62
C ASP A 13 -0.92 3.42 -18.22
N GLN A 14 0.32 3.41 -17.75
CA GLN A 14 0.63 2.98 -16.40
C GLN A 14 0.02 3.94 -15.37
N VAL A 15 -1.07 3.51 -14.74
CA VAL A 15 -1.82 4.27 -13.72
C VAL A 15 -0.93 4.77 -12.57
N PHE A 16 0.08 3.98 -12.18
CA PHE A 16 1.04 4.31 -11.12
C PHE A 16 2.33 4.96 -11.63
N ASN A 17 2.27 5.78 -12.69
CA ASN A 17 3.40 6.61 -13.10
C ASN A 17 3.32 8.01 -12.46
N VAL A 18 4.28 8.33 -11.59
CA VAL A 18 4.36 9.64 -10.91
C VAL A 18 4.51 10.82 -11.88
N GLY A 19 5.00 10.57 -13.10
CA GLY A 19 5.11 11.56 -14.16
C GLY A 19 3.77 12.16 -14.57
N TRP A 20 2.67 11.42 -14.45
CA TRP A 20 1.32 11.93 -14.71
C TRP A 20 0.83 12.94 -13.67
N PHE A 21 1.39 12.89 -12.45
CA PHE A 21 0.99 13.76 -11.35
C PHE A 21 1.95 14.94 -11.15
N GLY A 22 3.15 14.87 -11.72
CA GLY A 22 4.17 15.92 -11.72
C GLY A 22 4.25 16.66 -13.06
N LEU A 23 3.18 17.38 -13.44
CA LEU A 23 3.04 18.07 -14.74
C LEU A 23 4.29 18.88 -15.16
N MET A 24 4.96 19.54 -14.20
CA MET A 24 6.17 20.35 -14.44
C MET A 24 7.46 19.54 -14.67
N ARG A 25 7.41 18.21 -14.47
CA ARG A 25 8.56 17.31 -14.53
C ARG A 25 8.28 16.08 -15.40
N LYS A 26 7.21 16.07 -16.22
CA LYS A 26 6.87 14.93 -17.09
C LYS A 26 8.07 14.48 -17.93
N SER A 27 8.84 15.42 -18.51
CA SER A 27 10.03 15.09 -19.31
C SER A 27 11.18 14.44 -18.52
N LYS A 28 11.18 14.54 -17.19
CA LYS A 28 12.20 13.91 -16.32
C LYS A 28 11.88 12.45 -15.99
N TYR A 29 10.68 11.98 -16.34
CA TYR A 29 10.25 10.61 -16.08
C TYR A 29 10.07 9.87 -17.40
N PRO A 30 10.50 8.60 -17.48
CA PRO A 30 10.22 7.77 -18.66
C PRO A 30 8.71 7.58 -18.84
N GLU A 31 8.29 7.32 -20.09
CA GLU A 31 6.88 7.01 -20.43
C GLU A 31 6.32 5.88 -19.56
N VAL A 32 7.13 4.84 -19.34
CA VAL A 32 6.86 3.78 -18.36
C VAL A 32 7.77 3.97 -17.15
N MET A 33 7.18 4.25 -15.99
CA MET A 33 7.92 4.40 -14.75
C MET A 33 8.51 3.07 -14.30
N ASN A 34 9.83 3.07 -14.12
CA ASN A 34 10.57 1.98 -13.47
C ASN A 34 10.58 2.15 -11.94
N GLU A 35 11.28 1.28 -11.23
CA GLU A 35 11.37 1.27 -9.77
C GLU A 35 12.13 2.45 -9.14
N TYR A 36 12.87 3.24 -9.91
CA TYR A 36 13.77 4.26 -9.38
C TYR A 36 13.05 5.36 -8.56
N PRO A 37 11.92 5.94 -9.03
CA PRO A 37 11.20 6.92 -8.23
C PRO A 37 10.65 6.31 -6.93
N LEU A 38 10.29 5.02 -6.91
CA LEU A 38 9.86 4.32 -5.71
C LEU A 38 11.02 4.19 -4.71
N ARG A 39 12.21 3.78 -5.18
CA ARG A 39 13.44 3.74 -4.36
C ARG A 39 13.79 5.12 -3.80
N ALA A 40 13.67 6.16 -4.61
CA ALA A 40 13.93 7.54 -4.19
C ALA A 40 12.93 8.02 -3.12
N PHE A 41 11.65 7.69 -3.28
CA PHE A 41 10.61 7.97 -2.28
C PHE A 41 10.92 7.31 -0.94
N PHE A 42 11.17 6.00 -0.91
CA PHE A 42 11.45 5.27 0.33
C PHE A 42 12.78 5.70 0.98
N ARG A 43 13.78 6.10 0.19
CA ARG A 43 15.01 6.72 0.71
C ARG A 43 14.70 8.04 1.41
N ARG A 44 13.87 8.90 0.83
CA ARG A 44 13.46 10.14 1.48
C ARG A 44 12.67 9.84 2.76
N LEU A 45 11.66 9.00 2.67
CA LEU A 45 10.80 8.61 3.80
C LEU A 45 11.63 8.07 4.98
N SER A 46 12.61 7.21 4.70
CA SER A 46 13.50 6.67 5.73
C SER A 46 14.29 7.77 6.48
N ARG A 47 14.72 8.82 5.77
CA ARG A 47 15.44 9.96 6.39
C ARG A 47 14.50 10.79 7.27
N GLU A 48 13.30 11.07 6.79
CA GLU A 48 12.30 11.85 7.54
C GLU A 48 11.89 11.13 8.83
N CYS A 49 11.68 9.81 8.73
CA CYS A 49 11.27 8.99 9.87
C CYS A 49 12.44 8.56 10.79
N LYS A 50 13.69 8.82 10.39
CA LYS A 50 14.92 8.43 11.12
C LYS A 50 15.10 6.92 11.33
N PHE A 51 14.46 6.08 10.51
CA PHE A 51 14.71 4.64 10.46
C PHE A 51 14.47 4.08 9.05
N THR A 52 15.03 2.91 8.76
CA THR A 52 14.92 2.30 7.43
C THR A 52 13.50 1.81 7.15
N ILE A 53 12.86 2.43 6.15
CA ILE A 53 11.56 2.05 5.61
C ILE A 53 11.77 1.60 4.17
N THR A 54 11.56 0.30 3.92
CA THR A 54 11.62 -0.30 2.58
C THR A 54 10.21 -0.51 2.02
N PRO A 55 10.04 -0.61 0.68
CA PRO A 55 8.75 -0.94 0.08
C PRO A 55 8.12 -2.20 0.70
N HIS A 56 8.94 -3.21 0.97
CA HIS A 56 8.47 -4.46 1.55
C HIS A 56 8.01 -4.30 3.00
N ARG A 57 8.77 -3.57 3.83
CA ARG A 57 8.35 -3.25 5.21
C ARG A 57 7.05 -2.45 5.26
N PHE A 58 6.94 -1.45 4.38
CA PHE A 58 5.73 -0.65 4.28
C PHE A 58 4.51 -1.51 3.89
N ARG A 59 4.67 -2.42 2.93
CA ARG A 59 3.64 -3.38 2.56
C ARG A 59 3.20 -4.23 3.76
N HIS A 60 4.14 -4.73 4.57
CA HIS A 60 3.82 -5.46 5.80
C HIS A 60 3.02 -4.60 6.78
N THR A 61 3.42 -3.34 7.00
CA THR A 61 2.70 -2.41 7.87
C THR A 61 1.25 -2.19 7.41
N VAL A 62 1.03 -1.98 6.10
CA VAL A 62 -0.32 -1.83 5.55
C VAL A 62 -1.15 -3.10 5.77
N ALA A 63 -0.56 -4.27 5.52
CA ALA A 63 -1.24 -5.55 5.71
C ALA A 63 -1.66 -5.77 7.17
N THR A 64 -0.74 -5.57 8.12
CA THR A 64 -1.05 -5.65 9.56
C THR A 64 -2.13 -4.65 9.95
N HIS A 65 -2.05 -3.40 9.49
CA HIS A 65 -3.06 -2.39 9.82
C HIS A 65 -4.45 -2.76 9.28
N MET A 66 -4.55 -3.30 8.07
CA MET A 66 -5.82 -3.77 7.51
C MET A 66 -6.41 -4.94 8.28
N MET A 67 -5.57 -5.87 8.75
CA MET A 67 -6.03 -7.03 9.53
C MET A 67 -6.46 -6.67 10.96
N LYS A 68 -6.04 -5.50 11.46
CA LYS A 68 -6.47 -4.95 12.76
C LYS A 68 -7.78 -4.18 12.72
N LEU A 69 -8.31 -3.86 11.54
CA LEU A 69 -9.61 -3.18 11.43
C LEU A 69 -10.75 -4.15 11.82
N PRO A 70 -11.85 -3.67 12.43
CA PRO A 70 -12.99 -4.52 12.82
C PRO A 70 -13.59 -5.28 11.63
N GLU A 71 -13.70 -4.60 10.50
CA GLU A 71 -14.20 -5.12 9.22
C GLU A 71 -13.11 -5.88 8.43
N ARG A 72 -12.35 -6.75 9.10
CA ARG A 72 -11.23 -7.48 8.48
C ARG A 72 -11.72 -8.51 7.46
N ASN A 73 -11.49 -8.23 6.18
CA ASN A 73 -11.73 -9.20 5.10
C ASN A 73 -10.41 -9.78 4.60
N LEU A 74 -10.08 -10.98 5.07
CA LEU A 74 -8.84 -11.70 4.74
C LEU A 74 -8.66 -11.89 3.22
N TYR A 75 -9.76 -12.16 2.49
CA TYR A 75 -9.73 -12.31 1.03
C TYR A 75 -9.46 -11.00 0.31
N ALA A 76 -10.02 -9.88 0.81
CA ALA A 76 -9.75 -8.55 0.28
C ALA A 76 -8.28 -8.16 0.47
N VAL A 77 -7.72 -8.40 1.66
CA VAL A 77 -6.30 -8.15 1.95
C VAL A 77 -5.40 -9.03 1.09
N LYS A 78 -5.69 -10.34 0.98
CA LYS A 78 -4.96 -11.26 0.10
C LYS A 78 -4.93 -10.74 -1.35
N LYS A 79 -6.09 -10.31 -1.87
CA LYS A 79 -6.22 -9.80 -3.24
C LYS A 79 -5.48 -8.48 -3.44
N LEU A 80 -5.56 -7.56 -2.47
CA LEU A 80 -4.85 -6.28 -2.51
C LEU A 80 -3.33 -6.47 -2.50
N LEU A 81 -2.84 -7.39 -1.68
CA LEU A 81 -1.42 -7.73 -1.61
C LEU A 81 -0.99 -8.55 -2.84
N GLY A 82 -1.90 -9.26 -3.49
CA GLY A 82 -1.56 -10.17 -4.59
C GLY A 82 -0.84 -11.42 -4.08
N HIS A 83 -1.18 -11.88 -2.87
CA HIS A 83 -0.67 -13.15 -2.36
C HIS A 83 -1.32 -14.32 -3.09
N VAL A 84 -0.52 -15.28 -3.53
CA VAL A 84 -1.03 -16.50 -4.18
C VAL A 84 -1.74 -17.37 -3.12
N SER A 85 -1.08 -17.57 -1.98
CA SER A 85 -1.62 -18.33 -0.85
C SER A 85 -2.25 -17.41 0.21
N ILE A 86 -3.31 -17.90 0.84
CA ILE A 86 -3.91 -17.25 2.01
C ILE A 86 -2.99 -17.36 3.24
N THR A 87 -2.16 -18.40 3.31
CA THR A 87 -1.24 -18.65 4.42
C THR A 87 -0.29 -17.49 4.65
N SER A 88 0.27 -16.90 3.58
CA SER A 88 1.15 -15.72 3.68
C SER A 88 0.42 -14.45 4.17
N THR A 89 -0.91 -14.46 4.17
CA THR A 89 -1.73 -13.36 4.71
C THR A 89 -2.11 -13.60 6.17
N LEU A 90 -2.12 -14.87 6.62
CA LEU A 90 -2.33 -15.23 8.02
C LEU A 90 -1.20 -14.71 8.93
N GLU A 91 0.00 -14.49 8.39
CA GLU A 91 1.13 -13.86 9.11
C GLU A 91 0.79 -12.49 9.74
N TYR A 92 -0.26 -11.83 9.26
CA TYR A 92 -0.70 -10.52 9.75
C TYR A 92 -1.85 -10.58 10.76
N ILE A 93 -2.37 -11.78 11.06
CA ILE A 93 -3.38 -11.95 12.09
C ILE A 93 -2.67 -11.88 13.44
N ASP A 94 -2.91 -10.79 14.14
CA ASP A 94 -2.46 -10.59 15.51
C ASP A 94 -3.54 -11.14 16.45
N GLU A 95 -3.22 -12.21 17.20
CA GLU A 95 -4.12 -12.85 18.17
C GLU A 95 -4.12 -12.12 19.52
N SER A 96 -3.88 -10.80 19.52
CA SER A 96 -3.82 -10.01 20.74
C SER A 96 -5.09 -10.20 21.58
N VAL A 97 -4.92 -10.50 22.87
CA VAL A 97 -6.02 -10.75 23.80
C VAL A 97 -7.00 -9.57 23.84
N ASP A 98 -6.49 -8.35 23.71
CA ASP A 98 -7.30 -7.13 23.63
C ASP A 98 -8.22 -7.14 22.39
N SER A 99 -7.71 -7.53 21.22
CA SER A 99 -8.55 -7.64 20.02
C SER A 99 -9.63 -8.72 20.11
N LEU A 100 -9.34 -9.83 20.81
CA LEU A 100 -10.33 -10.88 21.08
C LEU A 100 -11.40 -10.38 22.04
N ARG A 101 -11.00 -9.60 23.06
CA ARG A 101 -11.90 -8.96 24.00
C ARG A 101 -12.83 -7.96 23.30
N ASP A 102 -12.31 -7.09 22.45
CA ASP A 102 -13.11 -6.11 21.69
C ASP A 102 -14.16 -6.80 20.80
N ILE A 103 -13.78 -7.89 20.13
CA ILE A 103 -14.71 -8.68 19.29
C ILE A 103 -15.81 -9.31 20.15
N ILE A 104 -15.45 -9.90 21.28
CA ILE A 104 -16.40 -10.54 22.21
C ILE A 104 -17.34 -9.48 22.80
N GLU A 105 -16.83 -8.32 23.20
CA GLU A 105 -17.63 -7.22 23.72
C GLU A 105 -18.59 -6.65 22.65
N MET A 106 -18.18 -6.59 21.38
CA MET A 106 -19.03 -6.12 20.27
C MET A 106 -20.13 -7.11 19.85
N GLU A 107 -19.92 -8.42 20.02
CA GLU A 107 -20.89 -9.47 19.65
C GLU A 107 -21.83 -9.86 20.81
N LEU A 108 -21.46 -9.59 22.06
CA LEU A 108 -22.23 -9.95 23.26
C LEU A 108 -22.94 -8.77 23.95
N MET A 109 -22.71 -7.52 23.51
CA MET A 109 -23.44 -6.33 23.95
C MET A 109 -24.31 -5.78 22.82
#